data_AF-A0A1M6KWP8-F1
#
_entry.id   AF-A0A1M6KWP8-F1
#
_cell.length_a   1.000
_cell.length_b   1.000
_cell.length_c   1.000
_cell.angle_alpha   90.00
_cell.angle_beta   90.00
_cell.angle_gamma   90.00
#
_symmetry.space_group_name_H-M   'P 1'
#
loop_
_entity.id
_entity.type
_entity.pdbx_description
1 polymer ?
#
loop_
_entity_poly.entity_id
_entity_poly.type
_entity_poly.pdbx_seq_one_letter_code
_entity_poly.pdbx_strand_id
1 'polypeptide(L)'
;MTPATPASGRTARRTGLAALFLALALVSAGLSWGWRDSPVTSRAQDYAQSVATGLAATYVTLRGLNAFLSTAQEVEVGGSLFVQGTVQPLKVLEPIDDTVERIAGVVFAVMLATGVLAVALGPVGGVGLGMVALACAVAGIQAATRRGGAVPLPARGLLTYGLFLSLALPLTFVGADLMADAMTAGVWEDHQRIIAEITGGVADLADAEAATDPGFLESLTAPMTSIADYRDFAARIYDNADQLLGSYVMILAVFAFKIFVLPATLLGAMFLVARRAARSGV
;
A
#
# COMPACT_ATOMS: atom_id res chain seq x y z
N MET A 1 -11.31 70.41 -16.60
CA MET A 1 -11.64 69.09 -17.18
C MET A 1 -10.93 68.02 -16.36
N THR A 2 -11.64 67.36 -15.45
CA THR A 2 -11.12 66.22 -14.67
C THR A 2 -11.51 64.93 -15.39
N PRO A 3 -10.56 64.05 -15.76
CA PRO A 3 -10.92 62.78 -16.39
C PRO A 3 -11.55 61.85 -15.34
N ALA A 4 -12.74 61.34 -15.67
CA ALA A 4 -13.46 60.37 -14.90
C ALA A 4 -12.68 59.04 -14.80
N THR A 5 -12.75 58.45 -13.62
CA THR A 5 -12.01 57.30 -13.11
C THR A 5 -12.36 55.96 -13.79
N PRO A 6 -11.40 55.03 -13.95
CA PRO A 6 -11.67 53.64 -14.35
C PRO A 6 -12.17 52.84 -13.14
N ALA A 7 -13.47 52.97 -12.82
CA ALA A 7 -14.11 52.22 -11.74
C ALA A 7 -14.79 50.92 -12.24
N SER A 8 -15.25 50.87 -13.50
CA SER A 8 -16.03 49.76 -14.05
C SER A 8 -15.26 48.45 -14.22
N GLY A 9 -13.97 48.52 -14.55
CA GLY A 9 -13.13 47.32 -14.76
C GLY A 9 -12.81 46.53 -13.47
N ARG A 10 -12.83 47.18 -12.30
CA ARG A 10 -12.52 46.53 -11.02
C ARG A 10 -13.71 45.75 -10.45
N THR A 11 -14.93 46.21 -10.67
CA THR A 11 -16.15 45.51 -10.25
C THR A 11 -16.42 44.27 -11.11
N ALA A 12 -16.28 44.36 -12.44
CA ALA A 12 -16.47 43.23 -13.34
C ALA A 12 -15.46 42.09 -13.11
N ARG A 13 -14.18 42.42 -12.86
CA ARG A 13 -13.16 41.43 -12.50
C ARG A 13 -13.45 40.73 -11.17
N ARG A 14 -14.02 41.44 -10.19
CA ARG A 14 -14.34 40.89 -8.86
C ARG A 14 -15.54 39.95 -8.89
N THR A 15 -16.59 40.30 -9.62
CA THR A 15 -17.74 39.43 -9.80
C THR A 15 -17.37 38.17 -10.57
N GLY A 16 -16.49 38.29 -11.58
CA GLY A 16 -15.92 37.13 -12.29
C GLY A 16 -15.13 36.19 -11.38
N LEU A 17 -14.26 36.73 -10.51
CA LEU A 17 -13.50 35.93 -9.54
C LEU A 17 -14.39 35.27 -8.49
N ALA A 18 -15.39 35.97 -7.97
CA ALA A 18 -16.34 35.40 -7.01
C ALA A 18 -17.14 34.23 -7.62
N ALA A 19 -17.62 34.42 -8.87
CA ALA A 19 -18.31 33.36 -9.61
C ALA A 19 -17.42 32.15 -9.86
N LEU A 20 -16.14 32.37 -10.21
CA LEU A 20 -15.16 31.29 -10.39
C LEU A 20 -14.94 30.48 -9.11
N PHE A 21 -14.72 31.13 -7.97
CA PHE A 21 -14.52 30.43 -6.70
C PHE A 21 -15.77 29.67 -6.24
N LEU A 22 -16.96 30.22 -6.46
CA LEU A 22 -18.21 29.53 -6.14
C LEU A 22 -18.45 28.34 -7.07
N ALA A 23 -18.13 28.47 -8.37
CA ALA A 23 -18.18 27.34 -9.30
C ALA A 23 -17.19 26.24 -8.89
N LEU A 24 -15.96 26.61 -8.52
CA LEU A 24 -14.94 25.65 -8.04
C LEU A 24 -15.37 24.97 -6.74
N ALA A 25 -16.05 25.69 -5.84
CA ALA A 25 -16.62 25.13 -4.62
C ALA A 25 -17.70 24.10 -4.91
N LEU A 26 -18.63 24.40 -5.83
CA LEU A 26 -19.70 23.48 -6.22
C LEU A 26 -19.15 22.22 -6.91
N VAL A 27 -18.18 22.38 -7.81
CA VAL A 27 -17.50 21.24 -8.46
C VAL A 27 -16.78 20.39 -7.43
N SER A 28 -16.00 21.01 -6.53
CA SER A 28 -15.26 20.28 -5.49
C SER A 28 -16.20 19.56 -4.51
N ALA A 29 -17.35 20.17 -4.17
CA ALA A 29 -18.37 19.53 -3.34
C ALA A 29 -19.05 18.36 -4.06
N GLY A 30 -19.35 18.50 -5.35
CA GLY A 30 -19.88 17.43 -6.18
C GLY A 30 -18.93 16.24 -6.29
N LEU A 31 -17.64 16.51 -6.53
CA LEU A 31 -16.59 15.47 -6.56
C LEU A 31 -16.33 14.85 -5.18
N SER A 32 -16.47 15.63 -4.11
CA SER A 32 -16.40 15.13 -2.73
C SER A 32 -17.51 14.12 -2.43
N TRP A 33 -18.71 14.34 -2.97
CA TRP A 33 -19.82 13.39 -2.87
C TRP A 33 -19.64 12.16 -3.78
N GLY A 34 -19.19 12.39 -5.02
CA GLY A 34 -18.87 11.36 -6.01
C GLY A 34 -17.45 10.79 -5.88
N TRP A 35 -16.86 10.78 -4.68
CA TRP A 35 -15.46 10.37 -4.48
C TRP A 35 -15.17 8.93 -4.97
N ARG A 36 -16.20 8.09 -5.03
CA ARG A 36 -16.14 6.71 -5.56
C ARG A 36 -15.86 6.66 -7.06
N ASP A 37 -16.24 7.68 -7.81
CA ASP A 37 -16.10 7.73 -9.27
C ASP A 37 -14.79 8.39 -9.72
N SER A 38 -13.94 8.81 -8.78
CA SER A 38 -12.64 9.42 -9.08
C SER A 38 -11.66 8.35 -9.59
N PRO A 39 -11.24 8.39 -10.87
CA PRO A 39 -10.37 7.36 -11.44
C PRO A 39 -8.97 7.33 -10.81
N VAL A 40 -8.52 8.47 -10.28
CA VAL A 40 -7.22 8.57 -9.59
C VAL A 40 -7.30 7.90 -8.22
N THR A 41 -8.42 8.11 -7.52
CA THR A 41 -8.63 7.53 -6.19
C THR A 41 -8.84 6.03 -6.30
N SER A 42 -9.68 5.56 -7.23
CA SER A 42 -9.90 4.13 -7.45
C SER A 42 -8.58 3.42 -7.78
N ARG A 43 -7.78 3.98 -8.68
CA ARG A 43 -6.48 3.39 -9.04
C ARG A 43 -5.49 3.33 -7.87
N ALA A 44 -5.46 4.36 -7.03
CA ALA A 44 -4.65 4.34 -5.80
C ALA A 44 -5.13 3.26 -4.81
N GLN A 45 -6.44 3.06 -4.69
CA GLN A 45 -7.03 2.01 -3.86
C GLN A 45 -6.72 0.63 -4.41
N ASP A 46 -6.85 0.44 -5.73
CA ASP A 46 -6.56 -0.82 -6.43
C ASP A 46 -5.09 -1.23 -6.23
N TYR A 47 -4.16 -0.28 -6.33
CA TYR A 47 -2.74 -0.52 -6.07
C TYR A 47 -2.46 -0.91 -4.60
N ALA A 48 -3.06 -0.22 -3.63
CA ALA A 48 -2.91 -0.62 -2.23
C ALA A 48 -3.53 -2.00 -1.98
N GLN A 49 -4.69 -2.28 -2.57
CA GLN A 49 -5.36 -3.56 -2.45
C GLN A 49 -4.54 -4.70 -3.07
N SER A 50 -3.93 -4.52 -4.24
CA SER A 50 -3.10 -5.55 -4.88
C SER A 50 -1.87 -5.89 -4.03
N VAL A 51 -1.24 -4.89 -3.40
CA VAL A 51 -0.13 -5.10 -2.45
C VAL A 51 -0.60 -5.87 -1.22
N ALA A 52 -1.76 -5.52 -0.65
CA ALA A 52 -2.33 -6.25 0.49
C ALA A 52 -2.63 -7.71 0.13
N THR A 53 -3.17 -7.96 -1.07
CA THR A 53 -3.47 -9.31 -1.57
C THR A 53 -2.20 -10.15 -1.74
N GLY A 54 -1.12 -9.60 -2.32
CA GLY A 54 0.17 -10.31 -2.42
C GLY A 54 0.78 -10.63 -1.04
N LEU A 55 0.67 -9.70 -0.08
CA LEU A 55 1.08 -9.96 1.30
C LEU A 55 0.22 -11.02 1.98
N ALA A 56 -1.08 -11.10 1.67
CA ALA A 56 -1.97 -12.13 2.19
C ALA A 56 -1.55 -13.53 1.69
N ALA A 57 -1.21 -13.66 0.41
CA ALA A 57 -0.67 -14.89 -0.16
C ALA A 57 0.60 -15.32 0.60
N THR A 58 1.54 -14.39 0.75
CA THR A 58 2.79 -14.60 1.49
C THR A 58 2.54 -15.00 2.96
N TYR A 59 1.54 -14.40 3.60
CA TYR A 59 1.19 -14.72 5.00
C TYR A 59 0.64 -16.15 5.14
N VAL A 60 -0.34 -16.52 4.31
CA VAL A 60 -0.96 -17.86 4.35
C VAL A 60 0.10 -18.93 4.11
N THR A 61 1.01 -18.66 3.18
CA THR A 61 2.19 -19.49 2.88
C THR A 61 3.06 -19.76 4.09
N LEU A 62 3.49 -18.69 4.77
CA LEU A 62 4.33 -18.82 5.96
C LEU A 62 3.59 -19.55 7.07
N ARG A 63 2.28 -19.36 7.20
CA ARG A 63 1.44 -20.10 8.14
C ARG A 63 1.35 -21.59 7.79
N GLY A 64 1.25 -21.90 6.49
CA GLY A 64 1.30 -23.28 5.98
C GLY A 64 2.65 -23.94 6.28
N LEU A 65 3.75 -23.22 6.04
CA LEU A 65 5.09 -23.70 6.37
C LEU A 65 5.25 -23.96 7.88
N ASN A 66 4.77 -23.05 8.72
CA ASN A 66 4.78 -23.22 10.18
C ASN A 66 3.95 -24.44 10.62
N ALA A 67 2.76 -24.64 10.04
CA ALA A 67 1.93 -25.80 10.35
C ALA A 67 2.61 -27.11 9.92
N PHE A 68 3.26 -27.09 8.75
CA PHE A 68 4.07 -28.20 8.26
C PHE A 68 5.22 -28.52 9.22
N LEU A 69 6.04 -27.52 9.59
CA LEU A 69 7.19 -27.70 10.47
C LEU A 69 6.77 -28.19 11.87
N SER A 70 5.67 -27.67 12.41
CA SER A 70 5.11 -28.10 13.70
C SER A 70 4.69 -29.58 13.67
N THR A 71 4.03 -30.02 12.60
CA THR A 71 3.66 -31.45 12.45
C THR A 71 4.91 -32.34 12.33
N ALA A 72 5.99 -31.84 11.72
CA ALA A 72 7.22 -32.61 11.52
C ALA A 72 7.91 -32.89 12.87
N GLN A 73 7.88 -31.90 13.75
CA GLN A 73 8.39 -32.01 15.12
C GLN A 73 7.55 -32.99 15.95
N GLU A 74 6.21 -32.96 15.86
CA GLU A 74 5.33 -33.83 16.64
C GLU A 74 5.48 -35.32 16.28
N VAL A 75 5.63 -35.66 14.99
CA VAL A 75 5.76 -37.05 14.51
C VAL A 75 7.05 -37.72 15.01
N GLU A 76 8.14 -36.97 15.17
CA GLU A 76 9.40 -37.51 15.71
C GLU A 76 9.29 -37.83 17.21
N VAL A 77 8.66 -36.94 17.98
CA VAL A 77 8.49 -37.10 19.43
C VAL A 77 7.60 -38.30 19.78
N GLY A 78 6.63 -38.64 18.91
CA GLY A 78 5.79 -39.84 19.07
C GLY A 78 6.46 -41.17 18.66
N GLY A 79 7.50 -41.12 17.81
CA GLY A 79 8.16 -42.30 17.25
C GLY A 79 9.41 -42.78 17.99
N SER A 80 9.99 -41.96 18.87
CA SER A 80 11.31 -42.21 19.49
C SER A 80 11.30 -43.20 20.68
N LEU A 81 10.22 -43.95 20.91
CA LEU A 81 10.17 -44.96 21.98
C LEU A 81 10.91 -46.27 21.64
N PHE A 82 11.34 -46.47 20.39
CA PHE A 82 12.04 -47.69 19.99
C PHE A 82 13.07 -47.39 18.89
N VAL A 83 14.32 -47.12 19.27
CA VAL A 83 15.57 -47.52 18.59
C VAL A 83 16.72 -46.69 19.18
N GLN A 84 17.64 -47.38 19.85
CA GLN A 84 18.91 -46.82 20.31
C GLN A 84 19.76 -46.45 19.09
N GLY A 85 19.81 -45.16 18.76
CA GLY A 85 20.62 -44.63 17.66
C GLY A 85 20.56 -43.12 17.61
N THR A 86 21.49 -42.48 18.34
CA THR A 86 21.90 -41.07 18.30
C THR A 86 21.83 -40.52 16.86
N VAL A 87 21.04 -39.49 16.54
CA VAL A 87 21.23 -38.05 16.77
C VAL A 87 19.85 -37.39 16.67
N GLN A 88 19.48 -36.46 17.56
CA GLN A 88 18.27 -35.62 17.46
C GLN A 88 18.47 -34.55 16.37
N PRO A 89 17.93 -34.69 15.14
CA PRO A 89 18.19 -33.72 14.08
C PRO A 89 17.24 -32.51 14.20
N LEU A 90 16.02 -32.66 14.77
CA LEU A 90 14.97 -31.66 14.61
C LEU A 90 14.74 -30.70 15.78
N LYS A 91 15.42 -30.84 16.93
CA LYS A 91 15.55 -29.74 17.91
C LYS A 91 16.28 -28.51 17.34
N VAL A 92 16.92 -28.67 16.18
CA VAL A 92 17.59 -27.59 15.42
C VAL A 92 16.59 -26.80 14.55
N LEU A 93 15.32 -27.21 14.43
CA LEU A 93 14.31 -26.47 13.64
C LEU A 93 13.53 -25.43 14.46
N GLU A 94 13.62 -25.43 15.78
CA GLU A 94 12.98 -24.42 16.65
C GLU A 94 13.35 -22.98 16.23
N PRO A 95 14.62 -22.64 15.91
CA PRO A 95 14.98 -21.31 15.42
C PRO A 95 14.37 -20.94 14.06
N ILE A 96 14.13 -21.94 13.19
CA ILE A 96 13.55 -21.73 11.86
C ILE A 96 12.06 -21.42 12.02
N ASP A 97 11.33 -22.23 12.80
CA ASP A 97 9.91 -22.00 13.07
C ASP A 97 9.68 -20.63 13.74
N ASP A 98 10.48 -20.28 14.75
CA ASP A 98 10.45 -18.96 15.39
C ASP A 98 10.67 -17.81 14.38
N THR A 99 11.55 -18.01 13.40
CA THR A 99 11.83 -17.00 12.37
C THR A 99 10.67 -16.88 11.39
N VAL A 100 10.08 -18.00 10.96
CA VAL A 100 8.88 -18.03 10.12
C VAL A 100 7.73 -17.32 10.84
N GLU A 101 7.50 -17.59 12.13
CA GLU A 101 6.45 -16.94 12.93
C GLU A 101 6.64 -15.42 12.98
N ARG A 102 7.87 -14.96 13.25
CA ARG A 102 8.20 -13.52 13.30
C ARG A 102 7.97 -12.84 11.96
N ILE A 103 8.43 -13.45 10.85
CA ILE A 103 8.23 -12.90 9.51
C ILE A 103 6.74 -12.87 9.19
N ALA A 104 5.99 -13.94 9.47
CA ALA A 104 4.56 -14.00 9.25
C ALA A 104 3.81 -12.91 10.02
N GLY A 105 4.20 -12.65 11.28
CA GLY A 105 3.64 -11.56 12.09
C GLY A 105 3.87 -10.17 11.48
N VAL A 106 5.06 -9.92 10.92
CA VAL A 106 5.36 -8.65 10.22
C VAL A 106 4.57 -8.54 8.91
N VAL A 107 4.56 -9.59 8.09
CA VAL A 107 3.79 -9.65 6.84
C VAL A 107 2.30 -9.37 7.13
N PHE A 108 1.74 -9.99 8.17
CA PHE A 108 0.37 -9.75 8.61
C PHE A 108 0.11 -8.28 9.00
N ALA A 109 1.02 -7.68 9.77
CA ALA A 109 0.89 -6.28 10.17
C ALA A 109 0.92 -5.33 8.96
N VAL A 110 1.83 -5.56 8.01
CA VAL A 110 1.93 -4.76 6.78
C VAL A 110 0.71 -4.97 5.89
N MET A 111 0.23 -6.21 5.74
CA MET A 111 -1.01 -6.54 5.02
C MET A 111 -2.20 -5.77 5.59
N LEU A 112 -2.39 -5.80 6.91
CA LEU A 112 -3.49 -5.10 7.57
C LEU A 112 -3.38 -3.59 7.42
N ALA A 113 -2.19 -3.01 7.63
CA ALA A 113 -1.97 -1.58 7.44
C ALA A 113 -2.29 -1.15 6.00
N THR A 114 -1.89 -1.96 5.01
CA THR A 114 -2.14 -1.71 3.60
C THR A 114 -3.62 -1.83 3.26
N GLY A 115 -4.33 -2.85 3.76
CA GLY A 115 -5.77 -2.99 3.58
C GLY A 115 -6.57 -1.84 4.19
N VAL A 116 -6.19 -1.38 5.39
CA VAL A 116 -6.78 -0.18 6.01
C VAL A 116 -6.54 1.05 5.15
N LEU A 117 -5.33 1.19 4.58
CA LEU A 117 -5.00 2.30 3.70
C LEU A 117 -5.84 2.29 2.41
N ALA A 118 -6.02 1.13 1.78
CA ALA A 118 -6.87 0.97 0.60
C ALA A 118 -8.32 1.42 0.87
N VAL A 119 -8.86 1.06 2.03
CA VAL A 119 -10.21 1.50 2.45
C VAL A 119 -10.24 2.99 2.77
N ALA A 120 -9.21 3.53 3.40
CA ALA A 120 -9.16 4.92 3.86
C ALA A 120 -8.97 5.94 2.73
N LEU A 121 -8.24 5.59 1.67
CA LEU A 121 -7.90 6.50 0.55
C LEU A 121 -9.13 7.19 -0.06
N GLY A 122 -10.23 6.45 -0.24
CA GLY A 122 -11.48 6.97 -0.76
C GLY A 122 -12.10 8.09 0.11
N PRO A 123 -12.54 7.77 1.34
CA PRO A 123 -13.08 8.75 2.28
C PRO A 123 -12.13 9.91 2.56
N VAL A 124 -10.83 9.65 2.72
CA VAL A 124 -9.82 10.70 2.97
C VAL A 124 -9.73 11.67 1.79
N GLY A 125 -9.74 11.16 0.55
CA GLY A 125 -9.78 11.99 -0.65
C GLY A 125 -11.06 12.83 -0.73
N GLY A 126 -12.21 12.24 -0.41
CA GLY A 126 -13.50 12.93 -0.33
C GLY A 126 -13.49 14.07 0.70
N VAL A 127 -12.97 13.83 1.90
CA VAL A 127 -12.79 14.87 2.93
C VAL A 127 -11.87 15.98 2.43
N GLY A 128 -10.77 15.63 1.75
CA GLY A 128 -9.86 16.58 1.14
C GLY A 128 -10.57 17.52 0.15
N LEU A 129 -11.40 16.96 -0.73
CA LEU A 129 -12.21 17.74 -1.68
C LEU A 129 -13.24 18.63 -0.97
N GLY A 130 -13.84 18.15 0.12
CA GLY A 130 -14.74 18.95 0.97
C GLY A 130 -14.03 20.14 1.60
N MET A 131 -12.78 19.97 2.04
CA MET A 131 -11.96 21.08 2.56
C MET A 131 -11.63 22.11 1.46
N VAL A 132 -11.33 21.66 0.23
CA VAL A 132 -11.14 22.54 -0.93
C VAL A 132 -12.42 23.30 -1.26
N ALA A 133 -13.57 22.63 -1.26
CA ALA A 133 -14.86 23.25 -1.49
C ALA A 133 -15.16 24.36 -0.48
N LEU A 134 -14.93 24.11 0.81
CA LEU A 134 -15.14 25.09 1.86
C LEU A 134 -14.18 26.28 1.74
N ALA A 135 -12.91 26.03 1.45
CA ALA A 135 -11.93 27.09 1.20
C ALA A 135 -12.34 28.00 0.03
N CYS A 136 -12.81 27.41 -1.07
CA CYS A 136 -13.28 28.14 -2.24
C CYS A 136 -14.57 28.92 -1.96
N ALA A 137 -15.51 28.35 -1.21
CA ALA A 137 -16.74 29.03 -0.81
C ALA A 137 -16.45 30.28 0.02
N VAL A 138 -15.55 30.18 1.02
CA VAL A 138 -15.13 31.32 1.85
C VAL A 138 -14.46 32.40 1.00
N ALA A 139 -13.59 32.01 0.06
CA ALA A 139 -12.93 32.95 -0.85
C ALA A 139 -13.94 33.66 -1.79
N GLY A 140 -14.91 32.92 -2.33
CA GLY A 140 -15.97 33.45 -3.19
C GLY A 140 -16.88 34.45 -2.47
N ILE A 141 -17.31 34.12 -1.24
CA ILE A 141 -18.14 35.01 -0.41
C ILE A 141 -17.39 36.31 -0.06
N GLN A 142 -16.09 36.24 0.25
CA GLN A 142 -15.29 37.44 0.51
C GLN A 142 -15.10 38.32 -0.73
N ALA A 143 -14.84 37.69 -1.88
CA ALA A 143 -14.75 38.40 -3.16
C ALA A 143 -16.06 39.13 -3.49
N ALA A 144 -17.22 38.52 -3.17
CA ALA A 144 -18.54 39.12 -3.37
C ALA A 144 -18.89 40.24 -2.37
N THR A 145 -18.53 40.09 -1.09
CA THR A 145 -18.93 41.01 0.01
C THR A 145 -18.05 42.27 0.13
N ARG A 146 -17.21 42.56 -0.88
CA ARG A 146 -16.37 43.78 -0.98
C ARG A 146 -15.32 43.97 0.13
N ARG A 147 -15.16 43.04 1.07
CA ARG A 147 -14.01 43.00 1.99
C ARG A 147 -12.76 42.58 1.21
N GLY A 148 -12.09 43.55 0.60
CA GLY A 148 -10.92 43.36 -0.28
C GLY A 148 -9.64 42.95 0.46
N GLY A 149 -9.72 41.98 1.37
CA GLY A 149 -8.59 41.39 2.06
C GLY A 149 -8.05 40.14 1.37
N ALA A 150 -6.83 39.75 1.73
CA ALA A 150 -6.28 38.45 1.37
C ALA A 150 -7.18 37.32 1.89
N VAL A 151 -7.22 36.18 1.19
CA VAL A 151 -7.89 34.95 1.64
C VAL A 151 -7.48 34.69 3.09
N PRO A 152 -8.43 34.49 4.03
CA PRO A 152 -8.10 34.39 5.44
C PRO A 152 -7.16 33.19 5.64
N LEU A 153 -6.14 33.37 6.49
CA LEU A 153 -5.17 32.32 6.85
C LEU A 153 -5.80 30.92 7.04
N PRO A 154 -6.95 30.76 7.74
CA PRO A 154 -7.60 29.44 7.84
C PRO A 154 -8.04 28.85 6.50
N ALA A 155 -8.56 29.64 5.56
CA ALA A 155 -8.98 29.13 4.24
C ALA A 155 -7.79 28.69 3.38
N ARG A 156 -6.62 29.34 3.53
CA ARG A 156 -5.38 28.86 2.91
C ARG A 156 -4.95 27.50 3.47
N GLY A 157 -5.02 27.32 4.79
CA GLY A 157 -4.74 26.04 5.44
C GLY A 157 -5.66 24.93 4.94
N LEU A 158 -6.97 25.20 4.88
CA LEU A 158 -7.94 24.24 4.35
C LEU A 158 -7.68 23.88 2.90
N LEU A 159 -7.32 24.85 2.06
CA LEU A 159 -6.98 24.60 0.66
C LEU A 159 -5.73 23.71 0.56
N THR A 160 -4.68 23.98 1.34
CA THR A 160 -3.43 23.20 1.29
C THR A 160 -3.62 21.78 1.79
N TYR A 161 -4.29 21.59 2.93
CA TYR A 161 -4.56 20.25 3.46
C TYR A 161 -5.57 19.51 2.60
N GLY A 162 -6.59 20.20 2.11
CA GLY A 162 -7.58 19.63 1.20
C GLY A 162 -6.96 19.12 -0.09
N LEU A 163 -6.13 19.94 -0.74
CA LEU A 163 -5.42 19.54 -1.96
C LEU A 163 -4.41 18.42 -1.69
N PHE A 164 -3.75 18.44 -0.54
CA PHE A 164 -2.84 17.37 -0.15
C PHE A 164 -3.58 16.02 -0.01
N LEU A 165 -4.69 15.98 0.72
CA LEU A 165 -5.46 14.75 0.96
C LEU A 165 -6.20 14.25 -0.29
N SER A 166 -6.75 15.15 -1.09
CA SER A 166 -7.53 14.80 -2.29
C SER A 166 -6.69 14.49 -3.52
N LEU A 167 -5.50 15.08 -3.63
CA LEU A 167 -4.71 15.02 -4.86
C LEU A 167 -3.32 14.48 -4.62
N ALA A 168 -2.55 15.07 -3.70
CA ALA A 168 -1.15 14.66 -3.50
C ALA A 168 -1.03 13.21 -3.05
N LEU A 169 -1.88 12.80 -2.09
CA LEU A 169 -1.86 11.44 -1.57
C LEU A 169 -2.26 10.40 -2.65
N PRO A 170 -3.44 10.46 -3.32
CA PRO A 170 -3.76 9.50 -4.39
C PRO A 170 -2.75 9.50 -5.54
N LEU A 171 -2.27 10.68 -5.98
CA LEU A 171 -1.27 10.75 -7.05
C LEU A 171 0.05 10.08 -6.69
N THR A 172 0.41 10.10 -5.41
CA THR A 172 1.60 9.40 -4.93
C THR A 172 1.46 7.89 -5.12
N PHE A 173 0.30 7.33 -4.79
CA PHE A 173 0.03 5.90 -4.96
C PHE A 173 -0.11 5.50 -6.43
N VAL A 174 -0.73 6.35 -7.26
CA VAL A 174 -0.75 6.13 -8.71
C VAL A 174 0.66 6.22 -9.31
N GLY A 175 1.49 7.15 -8.83
CA GLY A 175 2.90 7.21 -9.25
C GLY A 175 3.67 5.96 -8.82
N ALA A 176 3.39 5.43 -7.63
CA ALA A 176 3.97 4.19 -7.16
C ALA A 176 3.53 3.00 -8.03
N ASP A 177 2.25 2.86 -8.33
CA ASP A 177 1.69 1.85 -9.24
C ASP A 177 2.46 1.77 -10.57
N LEU A 178 2.75 2.93 -11.18
CA LEU A 178 3.43 2.99 -12.48
C LEU A 178 4.91 2.60 -12.44
N MET A 179 5.56 2.71 -11.29
CA MET A 179 7.02 2.55 -11.17
C MET A 179 7.41 1.30 -10.40
N ALA A 180 6.60 0.88 -9.44
CA ALA A 180 6.90 -0.14 -8.47
C ALA A 180 7.30 -1.45 -9.13
N ASP A 181 6.46 -1.97 -10.03
CA ASP A 181 6.69 -3.25 -10.69
C ASP A 181 7.97 -3.24 -11.51
N ALA A 182 8.18 -2.21 -12.33
CA ALA A 182 9.39 -2.06 -13.13
C ALA A 182 10.68 -1.97 -12.27
N MET A 183 10.59 -1.33 -11.10
CA MET A 183 11.74 -1.18 -10.19
C MET A 183 12.03 -2.44 -9.38
N THR A 184 11.02 -3.27 -9.10
CA THR A 184 11.17 -4.43 -8.21
C THR A 184 11.13 -5.78 -8.93
N ALA A 185 10.80 -5.81 -10.23
CA ALA A 185 10.63 -7.05 -11.01
C ALA A 185 11.82 -8.01 -10.89
N GLY A 186 13.05 -7.52 -11.05
CA GLY A 186 14.23 -8.40 -10.97
C GLY A 186 14.40 -9.08 -9.61
N VAL A 187 14.31 -8.30 -8.52
CA VAL A 187 14.41 -8.85 -7.15
C VAL A 187 13.26 -9.81 -6.87
N TRP A 188 12.06 -9.48 -7.34
CA TRP A 188 10.88 -10.31 -7.20
C TRP A 188 11.05 -11.66 -7.91
N GLU A 189 11.37 -11.65 -9.20
CA GLU A 189 11.53 -12.87 -10.01
C GLU A 189 12.64 -13.78 -9.49
N ASP A 190 13.76 -13.20 -9.04
CA ASP A 190 14.88 -13.98 -8.52
C ASP A 190 14.52 -14.70 -7.21
N HIS A 191 13.87 -14.01 -6.27
CA HIS A 191 13.51 -14.63 -5.00
C HIS A 191 12.28 -15.54 -5.09
N GLN A 192 11.34 -15.25 -6.00
CA GLN A 192 10.22 -16.14 -6.28
C GLN A 192 10.69 -17.46 -6.88
N ARG A 193 11.69 -17.43 -7.78
CA ARG A 193 12.29 -18.64 -8.35
C ARG A 193 12.97 -19.51 -7.27
N ILE A 194 13.71 -18.88 -6.35
CA ILE A 194 14.37 -19.59 -5.24
C ILE A 194 13.32 -20.26 -4.33
N ILE A 195 12.26 -19.54 -3.98
CA ILE A 195 11.16 -20.09 -3.17
C ILE A 195 10.49 -21.26 -3.90
N ALA A 196 10.16 -21.10 -5.18
CA ALA A 196 9.55 -22.16 -5.98
C ALA A 196 10.43 -23.41 -6.09
N GLU A 197 11.75 -23.24 -6.28
CA GLU A 197 12.70 -24.35 -6.35
C GLU A 197 12.79 -25.13 -5.02
N ILE A 198 12.91 -24.42 -3.90
CA ILE A 198 13.06 -25.03 -2.57
C ILE A 198 11.77 -25.73 -2.12
N THR A 199 10.61 -25.15 -2.45
CA THR A 199 9.30 -25.67 -2.04
C THR A 199 8.66 -26.61 -3.07
N GLY A 200 9.35 -26.88 -4.18
CA GLY A 200 8.85 -27.75 -5.25
C GLY A 200 7.59 -27.22 -5.93
N GLY A 201 7.45 -25.91 -6.05
CA GLY A 201 6.31 -25.24 -6.68
C GLY A 201 5.03 -25.22 -5.84
N VAL A 202 5.01 -25.89 -4.67
CA VAL A 202 3.94 -25.74 -3.68
C VAL A 202 3.91 -24.30 -3.17
N ALA A 203 5.07 -23.62 -3.17
CA ALA A 203 5.20 -22.21 -2.84
C ALA A 203 5.25 -21.20 -3.97
N ASP A 204 4.56 -21.45 -5.09
CA ASP A 204 4.31 -20.38 -6.06
C ASP A 204 3.28 -19.38 -5.50
N LEU A 205 3.72 -18.61 -4.51
CA LEU A 205 2.90 -18.18 -3.38
C LEU A 205 2.81 -16.65 -3.19
N ALA A 206 3.40 -15.85 -4.08
CA ALA A 206 3.46 -14.40 -3.90
C ALA A 206 2.68 -13.61 -4.97
N ASP A 207 2.01 -14.28 -5.92
CA ASP A 207 1.17 -13.59 -6.90
C ASP A 207 -0.16 -13.12 -6.29
N ALA A 208 -0.50 -11.85 -6.55
CA ALA A 208 -1.77 -11.28 -6.13
C ALA A 208 -2.98 -12.01 -6.76
N GLU A 209 -2.80 -12.62 -7.93
CA GLU A 209 -3.82 -13.49 -8.55
C GLU A 209 -3.98 -14.80 -7.77
N ALA A 210 -2.89 -15.44 -7.34
CA ALA A 210 -2.90 -16.71 -6.61
C ALA A 210 -3.61 -16.59 -5.25
N ALA A 211 -3.45 -15.46 -4.55
CA ALA A 211 -4.12 -15.21 -3.26
C ALA A 211 -5.65 -15.23 -3.33
N THR A 212 -6.21 -14.96 -4.51
CA THR A 212 -7.66 -14.88 -4.74
C THR A 212 -8.21 -16.16 -5.36
N ASP A 213 -7.34 -17.11 -5.71
CA ASP A 213 -7.71 -18.40 -6.29
C ASP A 213 -8.14 -19.39 -5.19
N PRO A 214 -9.38 -19.91 -5.21
CA PRO A 214 -9.79 -20.98 -4.30
C PRO A 214 -8.92 -22.24 -4.41
N GLY A 215 -8.43 -22.57 -5.62
CA GLY A 215 -7.60 -23.75 -5.87
C GLY A 215 -6.23 -23.66 -5.18
N PHE A 216 -5.71 -22.46 -5.01
CA PHE A 216 -4.50 -22.20 -4.23
C PHE A 216 -4.68 -22.53 -2.76
N LEU A 217 -5.77 -22.07 -2.13
CA LEU A 217 -6.06 -22.39 -0.73
C LEU A 217 -6.29 -23.90 -0.53
N GLU A 218 -6.89 -24.56 -1.51
CA GLU A 218 -7.07 -26.01 -1.53
C GLU A 218 -5.72 -26.73 -1.65
N SER A 219 -4.79 -26.23 -2.49
CA SER A 219 -3.45 -26.80 -2.64
C SER A 219 -2.58 -26.69 -1.37
N LEU A 220 -2.75 -25.62 -0.59
CA LEU A 220 -2.02 -25.41 0.68
C LEU A 220 -2.57 -26.23 1.84
N THR A 221 -3.86 -26.57 1.78
CA THR A 221 -4.54 -27.40 2.78
C THR A 221 -4.64 -28.87 2.36
N ALA A 222 -4.15 -29.20 1.16
CA ALA A 222 -4.09 -30.56 0.66
C ALA A 222 -3.24 -31.43 1.61
N PRO A 223 -3.79 -32.51 2.17
CA PRO A 223 -3.03 -33.41 3.02
C PRO A 223 -1.90 -34.03 2.19
N MET A 224 -0.64 -33.90 2.63
CA MET A 224 0.46 -34.65 2.00
C MET A 224 0.16 -36.14 2.14
N THR A 225 -0.08 -36.81 1.03
CA THR A 225 -0.65 -38.15 0.99
C THR A 225 0.37 -39.25 1.28
N SER A 226 1.67 -38.93 1.31
CA SER A 226 2.72 -39.89 1.65
C SER A 226 3.75 -39.35 2.66
N ILE A 227 4.16 -40.24 3.57
CA ILE A 227 5.21 -39.98 4.58
C ILE A 227 6.59 -39.80 3.91
N ALA A 228 6.80 -40.36 2.72
CA ALA A 228 8.04 -40.22 1.97
C ALA A 228 8.18 -38.80 1.39
N ASP A 229 7.13 -38.28 0.74
CA ASP A 229 7.11 -36.91 0.20
C ASP A 229 7.28 -35.88 1.32
N TYR A 230 6.70 -36.17 2.48
CA TYR A 230 6.84 -35.35 3.69
C TYR A 230 8.29 -35.27 4.17
N ARG A 231 9.01 -36.40 4.24
CA ARG A 231 10.42 -36.46 4.66
C ARG A 231 11.33 -35.75 3.66
N ASP A 232 11.10 -35.95 2.37
CA ASP A 232 11.89 -35.33 1.30
C ASP A 232 11.66 -33.81 1.24
N PHE A 233 10.43 -33.35 1.51
CA PHE A 233 10.15 -31.92 1.64
C PHE A 233 10.78 -31.33 2.92
N ALA A 234 10.65 -32.00 4.07
CA ALA A 234 11.26 -31.55 5.32
C ALA A 234 12.79 -31.42 5.21
N ALA A 235 13.46 -32.40 4.57
CA ALA A 235 14.90 -32.34 4.31
C ALA A 235 15.28 -31.15 3.43
N ARG A 236 14.54 -30.89 2.35
CA ARG A 236 14.78 -29.74 1.46
C ARG A 236 14.60 -28.40 2.16
N ILE A 237 13.56 -28.25 2.96
CA ILE A 237 13.34 -27.02 3.75
C ILE A 237 14.47 -26.83 4.76
N TYR A 238 14.90 -27.90 5.43
CA TYR A 238 16.00 -27.83 6.39
C TYR A 238 17.32 -27.42 5.72
N ASP A 239 17.68 -28.08 4.62
CA ASP A 239 18.95 -27.84 3.92
C ASP A 239 19.03 -26.43 3.30
N ASN A 240 17.89 -25.80 3.04
CA ASN A 240 17.79 -24.50 2.38
C ASN A 240 17.10 -23.43 3.23
N ALA A 241 16.93 -23.65 4.53
CA ALA A 241 16.12 -22.78 5.40
C ALA A 241 16.61 -21.33 5.39
N ASP A 242 17.93 -21.12 5.50
CA ASP A 242 18.52 -19.78 5.50
C ASP A 242 18.25 -19.03 4.19
N GLN A 243 18.36 -19.73 3.06
CA GLN A 243 18.13 -19.17 1.73
C GLN A 243 16.64 -18.90 1.48
N LEU A 244 15.77 -19.77 1.97
CA LEU A 244 14.31 -19.62 1.90
C LEU A 244 13.86 -18.42 2.73
N LEU A 245 14.28 -18.34 4.00
CA LEU A 245 13.98 -17.22 4.89
C LEU A 245 14.53 -15.91 4.32
N GLY A 246 15.77 -15.91 3.81
CA GLY A 246 16.37 -14.75 3.15
C GLY A 246 15.54 -14.28 1.95
N SER A 247 14.97 -15.20 1.17
CA SER A 247 14.12 -14.87 0.02
C SER A 247 12.78 -14.28 0.44
N TYR A 248 12.13 -14.81 1.49
CA TYR A 248 10.92 -14.19 2.06
C TYR A 248 11.19 -12.79 2.62
N VAL A 249 12.34 -12.57 3.26
CA VAL A 249 12.74 -11.24 3.74
C VAL A 249 12.92 -10.26 2.57
N MET A 250 13.50 -10.71 1.44
CA MET A 250 13.64 -9.86 0.25
C MET A 250 12.30 -9.56 -0.42
N ILE A 251 11.39 -10.52 -0.50
CA ILE A 251 10.01 -10.28 -0.95
C ILE A 251 9.30 -9.28 -0.03
N LEU A 252 9.44 -9.44 1.29
CA LEU A 252 8.90 -8.47 2.25
C LEU A 252 9.53 -7.07 2.07
N ALA A 253 10.83 -7.00 1.77
CA ALA A 253 11.50 -5.74 1.46
C ALA A 253 10.95 -5.09 0.18
N VAL A 254 10.64 -5.89 -0.85
CA VAL A 254 9.93 -5.42 -2.05
C VAL A 254 8.57 -4.83 -1.66
N PHE A 255 7.75 -5.53 -0.89
CA PHE A 255 6.46 -4.99 -0.45
C PHE A 255 6.62 -3.71 0.39
N ALA A 256 7.56 -3.69 1.33
CA ALA A 256 7.85 -2.50 2.13
C ALA A 256 8.30 -1.32 1.26
N PHE A 257 9.07 -1.57 0.21
CA PHE A 257 9.43 -0.57 -0.77
C PHE A 257 8.21 -0.04 -1.53
N LYS A 258 7.37 -0.94 -2.05
CA LYS A 258 6.14 -0.61 -2.80
C LYS A 258 5.16 0.24 -1.99
N ILE A 259 5.02 -0.02 -0.68
CA ILE A 259 4.02 0.63 0.17
C ILE A 259 4.52 1.84 0.97
N PHE A 260 5.78 1.82 1.42
CA PHE A 260 6.32 2.89 2.27
C PHE A 260 7.35 3.73 1.54
N VAL A 261 8.40 3.11 1.00
CA VAL A 261 9.58 3.84 0.50
C VAL A 261 9.23 4.62 -0.77
N LEU A 262 8.63 3.95 -1.75
CA LEU A 262 8.32 4.58 -3.03
C LEU A 262 7.24 5.67 -2.88
N PRO A 263 6.10 5.45 -2.21
CA PRO A 263 5.16 6.51 -1.93
C PRO A 263 5.77 7.68 -1.13
N ALA A 264 6.55 7.42 -0.08
CA ALA A 264 7.17 8.50 0.71
C ALA A 264 8.15 9.34 -0.12
N THR A 265 8.95 8.70 -0.99
CA THR A 265 9.90 9.42 -1.86
C THR A 265 9.18 10.25 -2.92
N LEU A 266 8.13 9.71 -3.55
CA LEU A 266 7.30 10.43 -4.51
C LEU A 266 6.57 11.62 -3.85
N LEU A 267 6.00 11.42 -2.67
CA LEU A 267 5.35 12.47 -1.89
C LEU A 267 6.34 13.59 -1.52
N GLY A 268 7.56 13.21 -1.11
CA GLY A 268 8.65 14.14 -0.83
C GLY A 268 9.08 14.93 -2.07
N ALA A 269 9.20 14.28 -3.22
CA ALA A 269 9.51 14.92 -4.49
C ALA A 269 8.41 15.92 -4.89
N MET A 270 7.13 15.53 -4.80
CA MET A 270 5.99 16.42 -5.04
C MET A 270 6.02 17.63 -4.10
N PHE A 271 6.32 17.43 -2.82
CA PHE A 271 6.42 18.51 -1.85
C PHE A 271 7.56 19.49 -2.18
N LEU A 272 8.72 18.99 -2.60
CA LEU A 272 9.85 19.83 -3.02
C LEU A 272 9.52 20.65 -4.27
N VAL A 273 8.86 20.05 -5.25
CA VAL A 273 8.40 20.74 -6.47
C VAL A 273 7.38 21.82 -6.12
N ALA A 274 6.38 21.50 -5.29
CA ALA A 274 5.37 22.46 -4.84
C ALA A 274 6.01 23.63 -4.07
N ARG A 275 6.97 23.35 -3.18
CA ARG A 275 7.71 24.37 -2.43
C ARG A 275 8.57 25.25 -3.34
N ARG A 276 9.21 24.67 -4.36
CA ARG A 276 10.01 25.44 -5.33
C ARG A 276 9.13 26.35 -6.17
N ALA A 277 8.02 25.83 -6.69
CA ALA A 277 7.05 26.61 -7.44
C ALA A 277 6.48 27.80 -6.63
N ALA A 278 6.18 27.58 -5.35
CA ALA A 278 5.71 28.63 -4.45
C ALA A 278 6.76 29.71 -4.17
N ARG A 279 8.06 29.37 -4.24
CA ARG A 279 9.17 30.32 -4.03
C ARG A 279 9.56 31.07 -5.30
N SER A 280 9.38 30.49 -6.48
CA SER A 280 9.67 31.13 -7.77
C SER A 280 8.52 32.00 -8.29
N GLY A 281 7.34 31.93 -7.67
CA GLY A 281 6.18 32.76 -7.98
C GLY A 281 6.03 34.02 -7.11
N VAL A 282 7.03 34.35 -6.29
CA VAL A 282 7.19 35.61 -5.55
C VAL A 282 8.36 36.37 -6.17
#